data_AF-A0A9D8J5B1-F1
#
_entry.id   AF-A0A9D8J5B1-F1
#
_cell.length_a   1.000
_cell.length_b   1.000
_cell.length_c   1.000
_cell.angle_alpha   90.00
_cell.angle_beta   90.00
_cell.angle_gamma   90.00
#
_symmetry.space_group_name_H-M   'P 1'
#
loop_
_entity.id
_entity.type
_entity.pdbx_description
1 polymer ?
#
loop_
_entity_poly.entity_id
_entity_poly.type
_entity_poly.pdbx_seq_one_letter_code
_entity_poly.pdbx_strand_id
1 'polypeptide(L)'
;MNAVDPVMSRADLPRVAYFVSQYPSFSHTFILREIAMLRRQGFTIRVASVNPPDRPLDQLTAIERAEAQATHYLKQQSIRAIAAALTWAFRTRPAGVLRALLLAWKLARWDLYRLVFNHFYWLEALLVGHWMDQQGCEHLHVHFATPAATVGLLARKAFPIGFSLTVHGPDEFYDAPGYYLREKVAAADFIFC
;
A
#
# COMPACT_ATOMS: atom_id res chain seq x y z
N MET A 1 31.36 8.13 19.98
CA MET A 1 30.44 8.92 20.82
C MET A 1 29.05 8.66 20.28
N ASN A 2 28.34 7.68 20.86
CA ASN A 2 27.08 7.17 20.32
C ASN A 2 25.98 8.19 20.60
N ALA A 3 25.54 8.89 19.56
CA ALA A 3 24.24 9.56 19.59
C ALA A 3 23.19 8.45 19.64
N VAL A 4 22.66 8.19 20.82
CA VAL A 4 21.42 7.42 20.96
C VAL A 4 20.35 8.33 20.37
N ASP A 5 19.78 7.92 19.23
CA ASP A 5 18.66 8.63 18.63
C ASP A 5 17.58 8.84 19.70
N PRO A 6 17.00 10.06 19.82
CA PRO A 6 16.01 10.34 20.85
C PRO A 6 14.84 9.36 20.68
N VAL A 7 14.50 8.65 21.76
CA VAL A 7 13.33 7.79 21.82
C VAL A 7 12.12 8.64 21.47
N MET A 8 11.59 8.47 20.25
CA MET A 8 10.43 9.23 19.76
C MET A 8 9.29 9.07 20.75
N SER A 9 8.67 10.17 21.16
CA SER A 9 7.51 10.08 22.04
C SER A 9 6.37 9.37 21.30
N ARG A 10 5.45 8.72 22.02
CA ARG A 10 4.28 8.06 21.41
C ARG A 10 3.42 9.01 20.55
N ALA A 11 3.51 10.32 20.77
CA ALA A 11 2.82 11.34 19.98
C ALA A 11 3.54 11.67 18.66
N ASP A 12 4.83 11.34 18.55
CA ASP A 12 5.68 11.66 17.39
C ASP A 12 5.83 10.49 16.41
N LEU A 13 5.32 9.30 16.72
CA LEU A 13 5.42 8.15 15.83
C LEU A 13 4.60 8.38 14.55
N PRO A 14 5.20 8.19 13.36
CA PRO A 14 4.52 8.45 12.10
C PRO A 14 3.31 7.53 11.92
N ARG A 15 2.26 8.07 11.30
CA ARG A 15 1.06 7.31 10.94
C ARG A 15 1.34 6.51 9.67
N VAL A 16 1.28 5.18 9.78
CA VAL A 16 1.62 4.26 8.70
C VAL A 16 0.36 3.65 8.10
N ALA A 17 0.27 3.71 6.78
CA ALA A 17 -0.70 2.95 6.00
C ALA A 17 -0.12 1.57 5.65
N TYR A 18 -0.72 0.51 6.17
CA TYR A 18 -0.49 -0.85 5.71
C TYR A 18 -1.35 -1.13 4.49
N PHE A 19 -0.72 -1.61 3.42
CA PHE A 19 -1.39 -1.94 2.17
C PHE A 19 -1.13 -3.39 1.75
N VAL A 20 -2.20 -4.06 1.37
CA VAL A 20 -2.24 -5.50 1.11
C VAL A 20 -3.16 -5.80 -0.08
N SER A 21 -2.87 -6.89 -0.81
CA SER A 21 -3.71 -7.30 -1.93
C SER A 21 -5.07 -7.82 -1.48
N GLN A 22 -5.12 -8.56 -0.37
CA GLN A 22 -6.34 -9.13 0.19
C GLN A 22 -6.21 -9.30 1.70
N TYR A 23 -7.20 -8.80 2.46
CA TYR A 23 -7.15 -8.84 3.91
C TYR A 23 -8.54 -8.67 4.56
N PRO A 24 -8.81 -9.34 5.69
CA PRO A 24 -8.07 -10.49 6.22
C PRO A 24 -8.17 -11.72 5.31
N SER A 25 -7.20 -12.62 5.42
CA SER A 25 -7.22 -13.92 4.75
C SER A 25 -6.68 -15.01 5.68
N PHE A 26 -7.13 -16.26 5.51
CA PHE A 26 -6.63 -17.41 6.28
C PHE A 26 -5.10 -17.53 6.25
N SER A 27 -4.50 -17.31 5.08
CA SER A 27 -3.05 -17.38 4.93
C SER A 27 -2.33 -16.16 5.53
N HIS A 28 -3.05 -15.08 5.86
CA HIS A 28 -2.48 -13.80 6.29
C HIS A 28 -2.62 -13.54 7.81
N THR A 29 -2.69 -14.60 8.62
CA THR A 29 -2.75 -14.47 10.09
C THR A 29 -1.50 -13.79 10.68
N PHE A 30 -0.35 -13.90 10.03
CA PHE A 30 0.87 -13.20 10.43
C PHE A 30 0.76 -11.68 10.27
N ILE A 31 0.16 -11.19 9.18
CA ILE A 31 -0.10 -9.76 8.94
C ILE A 31 -0.97 -9.21 10.07
N LEU A 32 -2.02 -9.96 10.43
CA LEU A 32 -2.92 -9.57 11.51
C LEU A 32 -2.18 -9.47 12.86
N ARG A 33 -1.32 -10.44 13.17
CA ARG A 33 -0.50 -10.44 14.40
C ARG A 33 0.50 -9.29 14.42
N GLU A 34 1.14 -9.02 13.30
CA GLU A 34 2.10 -7.92 13.15
C GLU A 34 1.42 -6.57 13.37
N ILE A 35 0.31 -6.29 12.66
CA ILE A 35 -0.45 -5.05 12.82
C ILE A 35 -0.91 -4.88 14.28
N ALA A 36 -1.42 -5.95 14.90
CA ALA A 36 -1.83 -5.91 16.30
C ALA A 36 -0.65 -5.60 17.24
N MET A 37 0.54 -6.17 16.98
CA MET A 37 1.74 -5.92 17.78
C MET A 37 2.25 -4.48 17.61
N LEU A 38 2.33 -3.97 16.38
CA LEU A 38 2.73 -2.59 16.10
C LEU A 38 1.79 -1.59 16.78
N ARG A 39 0.47 -1.82 16.73
CA ARG A 39 -0.50 -0.99 17.46
C ARG A 39 -0.30 -1.05 18.96
N ARG A 40 0.02 -2.22 19.55
CA ARG A 40 0.35 -2.36 20.98
C ARG A 40 1.63 -1.62 21.36
N GLN A 41 2.61 -1.54 20.46
CA GLN A 41 3.83 -0.77 20.63
C GLN A 41 3.61 0.76 20.54
N GLY A 42 2.45 1.19 20.02
CA GLY A 42 2.03 2.59 19.96
C GLY A 42 1.98 3.18 18.56
N PHE A 43 2.28 2.40 17.52
CA PHE A 43 2.15 2.88 16.14
C PHE A 43 0.69 3.08 15.75
N THR A 44 0.43 4.17 15.02
CA THR A 44 -0.88 4.40 14.41
C THR A 44 -0.92 3.73 13.03
N ILE A 45 -1.44 2.50 12.98
CA ILE A 45 -1.56 1.70 11.75
C ILE A 45 -2.98 1.77 11.18
N ARG A 46 -3.11 2.30 9.97
CA ARG A 46 -4.35 2.23 9.15
C ARG A 46 -4.16 1.21 8.05
N VAL A 47 -5.21 0.46 7.72
CA VAL A 47 -5.10 -0.64 6.75
C VAL A 47 -5.97 -0.34 5.53
N ALA A 48 -5.38 -0.49 4.35
CA ALA A 48 -6.09 -0.52 3.08
C ALA A 48 -5.81 -1.84 2.36
N SER A 49 -6.82 -2.38 1.69
CA SER A 49 -6.72 -3.60 0.92
C SER A 49 -7.32 -3.42 -0.46
N VAL A 50 -6.73 -4.05 -1.49
CA VAL A 50 -7.33 -4.06 -2.83
C VAL A 50 -8.64 -4.84 -2.82
N ASN A 51 -8.59 -6.07 -2.34
CA ASN A 51 -9.71 -7.00 -2.32
C ASN A 51 -10.32 -7.13 -0.90
N PRO A 52 -11.63 -7.42 -0.81
CA PRO A 52 -12.29 -7.76 0.46
C PRO A 52 -11.76 -9.08 1.06
N PRO A 53 -12.19 -9.43 2.29
CA PRO A 53 -11.77 -10.68 2.93
C PRO A 53 -12.02 -11.90 2.03
N ASP A 54 -11.20 -12.93 2.20
CA ASP A 54 -11.27 -14.17 1.41
C ASP A 54 -12.51 -15.03 1.68
N ARG A 55 -13.29 -14.67 2.70
CA ARG A 55 -14.50 -15.37 3.12
C ARG A 55 -15.57 -14.42 3.66
N PRO A 56 -16.83 -14.88 3.70
CA PRO A 56 -17.93 -14.16 4.31
C PRO A 56 -17.66 -13.73 5.76
N LEU A 57 -18.22 -12.58 6.18
CA LEU A 57 -17.95 -11.97 7.49
C LEU A 57 -18.39 -12.84 8.67
N ASP A 58 -19.36 -13.73 8.51
CA ASP A 58 -19.83 -14.70 9.49
C ASP A 58 -18.80 -15.82 9.75
N GLN A 59 -17.94 -16.13 8.78
CA GLN A 59 -16.86 -17.11 8.89
C GLN A 59 -15.54 -16.53 9.40
N LEU A 60 -15.49 -15.22 9.64
CA LEU A 60 -14.35 -14.56 10.28
C LEU A 60 -14.43 -14.71 11.79
N THR A 61 -13.27 -14.86 12.43
CA THR A 61 -13.16 -14.71 13.89
C THR A 61 -13.55 -13.29 14.31
N ALA A 62 -13.85 -13.08 15.59
CA ALA A 62 -14.20 -11.74 16.09
C ALA A 62 -13.11 -10.69 15.80
N ILE A 63 -11.84 -11.09 15.91
CA ILE A 63 -10.69 -10.21 15.65
C ILE A 63 -10.61 -9.88 14.16
N GLU A 64 -10.70 -10.88 13.29
CA GLU A 64 -10.68 -10.66 11.83
C GLU A 64 -11.86 -9.80 11.38
N ARG A 65 -13.05 -9.98 11.97
CA ARG A 65 -14.22 -9.16 11.65
C ARG A 65 -13.99 -7.70 12.04
N ALA A 66 -13.42 -7.44 13.21
CA ALA A 66 -13.09 -6.08 13.64
C ALA A 66 -12.05 -5.43 12.71
N GLU A 67 -11.01 -6.18 12.32
CA GLU A 67 -10.02 -5.71 11.34
C GLU A 67 -10.66 -5.47 9.96
N ALA A 68 -11.54 -6.35 9.52
CA ALA A 68 -12.20 -6.24 8.23
C ALA A 68 -13.08 -4.97 8.18
N GLN A 69 -13.77 -4.63 9.27
CA GLN A 69 -14.59 -3.42 9.37
C GLN A 69 -13.76 -2.14 9.43
N ALA A 70 -12.54 -2.20 9.98
CA ALA A 70 -11.62 -1.07 10.06
C ALA A 70 -10.78 -0.87 8.78
N THR A 71 -10.78 -1.85 7.87
CA THR A 71 -9.97 -1.84 6.64
C THR A 71 -10.67 -1.09 5.51
N HIS A 72 -9.92 -0.25 4.80
CA HIS A 72 -10.41 0.44 3.61
C HIS A 72 -10.23 -0.43 2.35
N TYR A 73 -11.33 -0.82 1.70
CA TYR A 73 -11.28 -1.67 0.51
C TYR A 73 -11.42 -0.86 -0.78
N LEU A 74 -10.39 -0.89 -1.64
CA LEU A 74 -10.39 -0.13 -2.90
C LEU A 74 -11.51 -0.58 -3.84
N LYS A 75 -11.69 -1.89 -4.03
CA LYS A 75 -12.72 -2.41 -4.95
C LYS A 75 -14.16 -2.27 -4.46
N GLN A 76 -14.36 -1.93 -3.19
CA GLN A 76 -15.70 -1.64 -2.64
C GLN A 76 -16.05 -0.16 -2.64
N GLN A 77 -15.15 0.70 -3.16
CA GLN A 77 -15.43 2.13 -3.25
C GLN A 77 -16.49 2.42 -4.32
N SER A 78 -17.39 3.34 -4.02
CA SER A 78 -18.38 3.82 -4.98
C SER A 78 -17.71 4.61 -6.11
N ILE A 79 -18.34 4.64 -7.29
CA ILE A 79 -17.87 5.45 -8.43
C ILE A 79 -17.68 6.92 -8.05
N ARG A 80 -18.53 7.45 -7.15
CA ARG A 80 -18.41 8.82 -6.65
C ARG A 80 -17.13 9.02 -5.82
N ALA A 81 -16.79 8.06 -4.95
CA ALA A 81 -15.56 8.11 -4.17
C ALA A 81 -14.32 8.02 -5.07
N ILE A 82 -14.36 7.16 -6.09
CA ILE A 82 -13.28 7.05 -7.10
C ILE A 82 -13.13 8.39 -7.84
N ALA A 83 -14.22 8.97 -8.35
CA ALA A 83 -14.18 10.24 -9.06
C ALA A 83 -13.67 11.39 -8.18
N ALA A 84 -14.05 11.42 -6.89
CA ALA A 84 -13.57 12.39 -5.92
C ALA A 84 -12.04 12.26 -5.69
N ALA A 85 -11.54 11.04 -5.50
CA ALA A 85 -10.12 10.77 -5.33
C ALA A 85 -9.29 11.18 -6.56
N LEU A 86 -9.76 10.85 -7.77
CA LEU A 86 -9.10 11.26 -9.00
C LEU A 86 -9.10 12.79 -9.15
N THR A 87 -10.26 13.43 -8.95
CA THR A 87 -10.38 14.89 -9.04
C THR A 87 -9.47 15.58 -8.04
N TRP A 88 -9.40 15.09 -6.81
CA TRP A 88 -8.48 15.58 -5.79
C TRP A 88 -7.03 15.43 -6.23
N ALA A 89 -6.61 14.25 -6.69
CA ALA A 89 -5.23 13.97 -7.09
C ALA A 89 -4.76 14.87 -8.24
N PHE A 90 -5.61 15.05 -9.27
CA PHE A 90 -5.30 15.93 -10.40
C PHE A 90 -5.27 17.41 -10.03
N ARG A 91 -6.05 17.84 -9.02
CA ARG A 91 -6.04 19.22 -8.54
C ARG A 91 -4.87 19.54 -7.62
N THR A 92 -4.52 18.62 -6.73
CA THR A 92 -3.48 18.86 -5.71
C THR A 92 -2.08 18.52 -6.22
N ARG A 93 -1.94 17.49 -7.06
CA ARG A 93 -0.65 16.92 -7.49
C ARG A 93 -0.58 16.57 -8.98
N PRO A 94 -0.99 17.44 -9.92
CA PRO A 94 -1.05 17.09 -11.36
C PRO A 94 0.28 16.54 -11.90
N ALA A 95 1.40 17.22 -11.60
CA ALA A 95 2.71 16.77 -12.06
C ALA A 95 3.12 15.41 -11.48
N GLY A 96 2.78 15.13 -10.22
CA GLY A 96 3.05 13.83 -9.58
C GLY A 96 2.24 12.71 -10.22
N VAL A 97 0.94 12.96 -10.41
CA VAL A 97 0.01 12.04 -11.06
C VAL A 97 0.49 11.67 -12.47
N LEU A 98 0.90 12.66 -13.27
CA LEU A 98 1.44 12.43 -14.62
C LEU A 98 2.76 11.64 -14.58
N ARG A 99 3.68 11.97 -13.65
CA ARG A 99 4.94 11.23 -13.49
C ARG A 99 4.72 9.77 -13.11
N ALA A 100 3.73 9.50 -12.27
CA ALA A 100 3.34 8.13 -11.90
C ALA A 100 2.74 7.39 -13.10
N LEU A 101 1.90 8.03 -13.91
CA LEU A 101 1.34 7.43 -15.13
C LEU A 101 2.44 7.07 -16.14
N LEU A 102 3.38 7.99 -16.38
CA LEU A 102 4.52 7.75 -17.27
C LEU A 102 5.41 6.62 -16.75
N LEU A 103 5.60 6.50 -15.43
CA LEU A 103 6.31 5.37 -14.82
C LEU A 103 5.54 4.06 -15.06
N ALA A 104 4.23 4.04 -14.84
CA ALA A 104 3.38 2.87 -15.07
C ALA A 104 3.49 2.36 -16.52
N TRP A 105 3.45 3.26 -17.51
CA TRP A 105 3.63 2.90 -18.92
C TRP A 105 5.06 2.47 -19.24
N LYS A 106 6.08 3.13 -18.67
CA LYS A 106 7.47 2.72 -18.83
C LYS A 106 7.72 1.30 -18.32
N LEU A 107 7.14 0.95 -17.17
CA LEU A 107 7.21 -0.40 -16.59
C LEU A 107 6.56 -1.44 -17.49
N ALA A 108 5.47 -1.09 -18.19
CA ALA A 108 4.78 -1.98 -19.12
C ALA A 108 5.57 -2.24 -20.41
N ARG A 109 6.51 -1.36 -20.77
CA ARG A 109 7.27 -1.43 -22.03
C ARG A 109 6.30 -1.48 -23.23
N TRP A 110 6.45 -2.46 -24.11
CA TRP A 110 5.62 -2.64 -25.31
C TRP A 110 4.55 -3.73 -25.15
N ASP A 111 4.34 -4.21 -23.92
CA ASP A 111 3.37 -5.26 -23.61
C ASP A 111 2.01 -4.62 -23.29
N LEU A 112 1.04 -4.82 -24.18
CA LEU A 112 -0.30 -4.27 -24.04
C LEU A 112 -1.03 -4.78 -22.79
N TYR A 113 -0.83 -6.05 -22.43
CA TYR A 113 -1.41 -6.62 -21.22
C TYR A 113 -0.87 -5.88 -20.00
N ARG A 114 0.46 -5.74 -19.88
CA ARG A 114 1.08 -4.99 -18.78
C ARG A 114 0.67 -3.52 -18.76
N LEU A 115 0.44 -2.91 -19.91
CA LEU A 115 0.01 -1.50 -19.99
C LEU A 115 -1.35 -1.30 -19.34
N VAL A 116 -2.30 -2.20 -19.63
CA VAL A 116 -3.64 -2.19 -19.03
C VAL A 116 -3.57 -2.39 -17.52
N PHE A 117 -2.86 -3.42 -17.04
CA PHE A 117 -2.73 -3.69 -15.61
C PHE A 117 -2.00 -2.57 -14.86
N ASN A 118 -0.91 -2.03 -15.42
CA ASN A 118 -0.20 -0.92 -14.80
C ASN A 118 -1.04 0.36 -14.77
N HIS A 119 -1.95 0.56 -15.73
CA HIS A 119 -2.91 1.65 -15.66
C HIS A 119 -3.89 1.47 -14.49
N PHE A 120 -4.39 0.26 -14.24
CA PHE A 120 -5.19 -0.03 -13.05
C PHE A 120 -4.41 0.17 -11.75
N TYR A 121 -3.15 -0.28 -11.67
CA TYR A 121 -2.31 -0.04 -10.50
C TYR A 121 -2.05 1.45 -10.26
N TRP A 122 -1.94 2.23 -11.33
CA TRP A 122 -1.87 3.69 -11.22
C TRP A 122 -3.16 4.29 -10.66
N LEU A 123 -4.34 3.84 -11.11
CA LEU A 123 -5.62 4.27 -10.54
C LEU A 123 -5.71 3.91 -9.05
N GLU A 124 -5.39 2.66 -8.68
CA GLU A 124 -5.35 2.20 -7.29
C GLU A 124 -4.40 3.04 -6.44
N ALA A 125 -3.26 3.47 -6.99
CA ALA A 125 -2.30 4.32 -6.31
C ALA A 125 -2.87 5.71 -5.99
N LEU A 126 -3.69 6.27 -6.90
CA LEU A 126 -4.39 7.54 -6.65
C LEU A 126 -5.46 7.40 -5.57
N LEU A 127 -6.18 6.27 -5.55
CA LEU A 127 -7.17 5.97 -4.51
C LEU A 127 -6.51 5.84 -3.13
N VAL A 128 -5.43 5.05 -3.04
CA VAL A 128 -4.66 4.89 -1.79
C VAL A 128 -4.08 6.23 -1.35
N GLY A 129 -3.49 7.01 -2.26
CA GLY A 129 -2.93 8.32 -1.92
C GLY A 129 -3.98 9.30 -1.37
N HIS A 130 -5.19 9.32 -1.94
CA HIS A 130 -6.28 10.13 -1.42
C HIS A 130 -6.75 9.68 -0.04
N TRP A 131 -6.90 8.36 0.14
CA TRP A 131 -7.26 7.79 1.43
C TRP A 131 -6.19 8.06 2.49
N MET A 132 -4.90 7.93 2.14
CA MET A 132 -3.79 8.24 3.04
C MET A 132 -3.81 9.70 3.49
N ASP A 133 -4.06 10.65 2.58
CA ASP A 133 -4.21 12.07 2.90
C ASP A 133 -5.34 12.31 3.92
N GLN A 134 -6.52 11.71 3.70
CA GLN A 134 -7.65 11.77 4.64
C GLN A 134 -7.32 11.14 6.00
N GLN A 135 -6.48 10.10 6.01
CA GLN A 135 -6.03 9.42 7.21
C GLN A 135 -4.80 10.09 7.83
N GLY A 136 -4.24 11.16 7.27
CA GLY A 136 -2.98 11.75 7.73
C GLY A 136 -1.82 10.75 7.78
N CYS A 137 -1.81 9.76 6.89
CA CYS A 137 -0.74 8.77 6.78
C CYS A 137 0.33 9.29 5.82
N GLU A 138 1.56 9.36 6.29
CA GLU A 138 2.69 9.89 5.52
C GLU A 138 3.58 8.78 4.96
N HIS A 139 3.42 7.54 5.42
CA HIS A 139 4.21 6.40 4.99
C HIS A 139 3.33 5.23 4.57
N LEU A 140 3.62 4.65 3.40
CA LEU A 140 2.95 3.47 2.85
C LEU A 140 3.84 2.25 2.99
N HIS A 141 3.40 1.26 3.77
CA HIS A 141 4.05 -0.04 3.88
C HIS A 141 3.23 -1.09 3.11
N VAL A 142 3.86 -1.74 2.13
CA VAL A 142 3.23 -2.83 1.38
C VAL A 142 3.80 -4.17 1.82
N HIS A 143 2.95 -5.03 2.37
CA HIS A 143 3.41 -6.20 3.08
C HIS A 143 4.02 -7.32 2.18
N PHE A 144 3.79 -7.25 0.87
CA PHE A 144 4.38 -8.19 -0.08
C PHE A 144 4.96 -7.43 -1.27
N ALA A 145 6.11 -7.88 -1.78
CA ALA A 145 6.73 -7.32 -2.98
C ALA A 145 6.05 -7.71 -4.32
N THR A 146 4.86 -8.30 -4.24
CA THR A 146 3.99 -8.76 -5.35
C THR A 146 3.38 -7.57 -6.13
N PRO A 147 2.45 -7.75 -7.10
CA PRO A 147 1.87 -6.63 -7.86
C PRO A 147 1.27 -5.51 -7.00
N ALA A 148 0.81 -5.78 -5.77
CA ALA A 148 0.36 -4.75 -4.84
C ALA A 148 1.47 -3.71 -4.53
N ALA A 149 2.75 -4.11 -4.48
CA ALA A 149 3.85 -3.16 -4.29
C ALA A 149 4.05 -2.24 -5.49
N THR A 150 3.52 -2.57 -6.67
CA THR A 150 3.52 -1.66 -7.82
C THR A 150 2.60 -0.46 -7.55
N VAL A 151 1.47 -0.68 -6.88
CA VAL A 151 0.59 0.40 -6.40
C VAL A 151 1.37 1.31 -5.45
N GLY A 152 2.12 0.73 -4.50
CA GLY A 152 2.95 1.50 -3.58
C GLY A 152 4.04 2.33 -4.26
N LEU A 153 4.76 1.73 -5.20
CA LEU A 153 5.76 2.42 -6.05
C LEU A 153 5.12 3.62 -6.81
N LEU A 154 3.95 3.42 -7.41
CA LEU A 154 3.25 4.45 -8.15
C LEU A 154 2.69 5.54 -7.23
N ALA A 155 2.21 5.18 -6.03
CA ALA A 155 1.74 6.13 -5.03
C ALA A 155 2.89 7.02 -4.54
N ARG A 156 4.06 6.42 -4.24
CA ARG A 156 5.30 7.14 -3.92
C ARG A 156 5.72 8.11 -5.00
N LYS A 157 5.49 7.75 -6.26
CA LYS A 157 5.80 8.62 -7.41
C LYS A 157 4.81 9.78 -7.56
N ALA A 158 3.54 9.55 -7.20
CA ALA A 158 2.47 10.53 -7.33
C ALA A 158 2.42 11.52 -6.16
N PHE A 159 2.72 11.07 -4.94
CA PHE A 159 2.51 11.80 -3.69
C PHE A 159 3.80 11.88 -2.85
N PRO A 160 3.94 12.87 -1.95
CA PRO A 160 5.13 13.06 -1.13
C PRO A 160 5.11 12.15 0.10
N ILE A 161 4.83 10.87 -0.08
CA ILE A 161 4.75 9.87 0.98
C ILE A 161 6.05 9.07 1.05
N GLY A 162 6.36 8.48 2.19
CA GLY A 162 7.36 7.41 2.29
C GLY A 162 6.82 6.08 1.77
N PHE A 163 7.72 5.18 1.40
CA PHE A 163 7.36 3.86 0.87
C PHE A 163 8.27 2.77 1.45
N SER A 164 7.69 1.65 1.84
CA SER A 164 8.43 0.47 2.26
C SER A 164 7.72 -0.81 1.85
N LEU A 165 8.44 -1.92 1.83
CA LEU A 165 7.88 -3.22 1.53
C LEU A 165 8.55 -4.33 2.32
N THR A 166 7.83 -5.44 2.48
CA THR A 166 8.37 -6.69 3.01
C THR A 166 8.51 -7.71 1.89
N VAL A 167 9.60 -8.48 1.91
CA VAL A 167 9.86 -9.60 1.00
C VAL A 167 9.89 -10.88 1.84
N HIS A 168 8.94 -11.78 1.64
CA HIS A 168 8.81 -12.97 2.50
C HIS A 168 9.62 -14.17 2.03
N GLY A 169 9.87 -14.31 0.72
CA GLY A 169 10.62 -15.46 0.26
C GLY A 169 10.73 -15.64 -1.24
N PRO A 170 10.92 -16.88 -1.70
CA PRO A 170 11.31 -17.17 -3.07
C PRO A 170 10.23 -16.80 -4.10
N ASP A 171 8.97 -16.79 -3.70
CA ASP A 171 7.84 -16.45 -4.57
C ASP A 171 7.98 -15.06 -5.18
N GLU A 172 8.47 -14.08 -4.42
CA GLU A 172 8.71 -12.72 -4.91
C GLU A 172 9.96 -12.62 -5.81
N PHE A 173 10.84 -13.62 -5.80
CA PHE A 173 12.06 -13.65 -6.61
C PHE A 173 11.93 -14.47 -7.90
N TYR A 174 10.95 -15.37 -8.02
CA TYR A 174 10.79 -16.21 -9.22
C TYR A 174 10.60 -15.40 -10.51
N ASP A 175 9.92 -14.26 -10.45
CA ASP A 175 9.81 -13.29 -11.55
C ASP A 175 10.16 -11.88 -11.08
N ALA A 176 11.36 -11.72 -10.51
CA ALA A 176 11.84 -10.41 -10.06
C ALA A 176 11.75 -9.31 -11.14
N PRO A 177 12.07 -9.55 -12.44
CA PRO A 177 11.87 -8.56 -13.49
C PRO A 177 10.40 -8.25 -13.76
N GLY A 178 9.53 -9.26 -13.82
CA GLY A 178 8.12 -9.07 -14.11
C GLY A 178 7.35 -8.40 -12.98
N TYR A 179 7.80 -8.57 -11.73
CA TYR A 179 7.33 -7.83 -10.58
C TYR A 179 7.99 -6.46 -10.38
N TYR A 180 8.89 -6.02 -11.25
CA TYR A 180 9.57 -4.72 -11.11
C TYR A 180 10.29 -4.59 -9.76
N LEU A 181 10.87 -5.69 -9.27
CA LEU A 181 11.43 -5.74 -7.92
C LEU A 181 12.58 -4.73 -7.76
N ARG A 182 13.40 -4.56 -8.80
CA ARG A 182 14.48 -3.56 -8.82
C ARG A 182 13.94 -2.15 -8.60
N GLU A 183 12.89 -1.78 -9.30
CA GLU A 183 12.28 -0.45 -9.21
C GLU A 183 11.61 -0.22 -7.86
N LYS A 184 10.98 -1.24 -7.31
CA LYS A 184 10.38 -1.20 -5.96
C LYS A 184 11.44 -1.02 -4.89
N VAL A 185 12.51 -1.81 -4.92
CA VAL A 185 13.65 -1.74 -3.99
C VAL A 185 14.32 -0.37 -4.08
N ALA A 186 14.55 0.15 -5.29
CA ALA A 186 15.19 1.46 -5.47
C ALA A 186 14.34 2.64 -5.00
N ALA A 187 13.03 2.47 -4.87
CA ALA A 187 12.10 3.52 -4.42
C ALA A 187 11.73 3.40 -2.93
N ALA A 188 12.07 2.29 -2.28
CA ALA A 188 11.73 2.03 -0.90
C ALA A 188 12.71 2.73 0.06
N ASP A 189 12.17 3.41 1.06
CA ASP A 189 12.94 3.98 2.17
C ASP A 189 13.38 2.87 3.14
N PHE A 190 12.56 1.82 3.29
CA PHE A 190 12.83 0.65 4.12
C PHE A 190 12.40 -0.65 3.43
N ILE A 191 13.15 -1.72 3.68
CA ILE A 191 12.86 -3.07 3.20
C ILE A 191 13.00 -4.03 4.38
N PHE A 192 12.02 -4.89 4.57
CA PHE A 192 12.03 -5.95 5.58
C PHE A 192 12.11 -7.32 4.90
N CYS A 193 12.89 -8.23 5.47
CA CYS A 193 13.18 -9.57 4.95
C CYS A 193 13.17 -10.58 6.10
#